data_AF-A0A8T0E506-F1
#
_entry.id   AF-A0A8T0E506-F1
#
_cell.length_a   1.000
_cell.length_b   1.000
_cell.length_c   1.000
_cell.angle_alpha   90.00
_cell.angle_beta   90.00
_cell.angle_gamma   90.00
#
_symmetry.space_group_name_H-M   'P 1'
#
loop_
_entity.id
_entity.type
_entity.pdbx_description
1 polymer ?
#
loop_
_entity_poly.entity_id
_entity_poly.type
_entity_poly.pdbx_seq_one_letter_code
_entity_poly.pdbx_strand_id
1 'polypeptide(L)'
;MAPAFVVVSLFLSLVAGELHPHRTVVDLRRMHANYGKHVLDPNKPNITIGFLSSFKELGKLICGAIPLAVDMVNADSKLLPSHNLKFIAYDSGEPNTAVTIKKMTQMKEEGVVAFIGPDHSCVSEALVAAAWNMPMITYKCSDSKVSEKTIFSTFARTLPPSSKVSKSLIALLKDFEWNQLVLLVSDNPSEKQIAEALIHLAQKNDITIIETFYLPGDYLTKDNTTLKEIVMQTYKRTREFEAAWLVPIPTPFSLPCCCHS
;
A
#
# COMPACT_ATOMS: atom_id res chain seq x y z
N MET A 1 22.41 3.66 -27.39
CA MET A 1 21.92 3.99 -26.04
C MET A 1 21.85 2.66 -25.29
N ALA A 2 22.62 2.48 -24.21
CA ALA A 2 22.70 1.20 -23.51
C ALA A 2 21.42 0.95 -22.70
N PRO A 3 20.85 -0.28 -22.69
CA PRO A 3 19.72 -0.60 -21.82
C PRO A 3 20.19 -0.54 -20.37
N ALA A 4 19.76 0.49 -19.65
CA ALA A 4 20.02 0.60 -18.22
C ALA A 4 19.03 -0.30 -17.47
N PHE A 5 19.58 -1.29 -16.76
CA PHE A 5 18.81 -2.20 -15.93
C PHE A 5 18.64 -1.61 -14.53
N VAL A 6 17.40 -1.51 -14.07
CA VAL A 6 17.11 -1.05 -12.70
C VAL A 6 16.58 -2.19 -11.86
N VAL A 7 17.30 -2.45 -10.77
CA VAL A 7 16.84 -3.31 -9.68
C VAL A 7 15.92 -2.46 -8.81
N VAL A 8 14.61 -2.61 -8.99
CA VAL A 8 13.64 -1.96 -8.12
C VAL A 8 13.45 -2.84 -6.90
N SER A 9 14.12 -2.46 -5.80
CA SER A 9 13.74 -2.95 -4.49
C SER A 9 12.48 -2.19 -4.07
N LEU A 10 11.38 -2.92 -3.90
CA LEU A 10 10.13 -2.36 -3.38
C LEU A 10 10.28 -2.12 -1.88
N PHE A 11 11.06 -1.12 -1.51
CA PHE A 11 11.04 -0.58 -0.17
C PHE A 11 9.67 0.09 0.04
N LEU A 12 8.93 -0.37 1.05
CA LEU A 12 7.77 0.35 1.58
C LEU A 12 8.12 1.80 2.00
N SER A 13 9.42 2.13 2.11
CA SER A 13 9.92 3.46 2.45
C SER A 13 9.69 4.53 1.39
N LEU A 14 9.39 4.18 0.12
CA LEU A 14 9.19 5.19 -0.95
C LEU A 14 7.77 5.79 -1.00
N VAL A 15 6.85 5.34 -0.14
CA VAL A 15 5.56 6.03 0.13
C VAL A 15 5.63 6.87 1.40
N ALA A 16 6.73 6.79 2.15
CA ALA A 16 7.12 7.81 3.12
C ALA A 16 7.91 8.93 2.42
N GLY A 17 7.49 9.31 1.19
CA GLY A 17 7.85 10.61 0.66
C GLY A 17 7.26 11.63 1.62
N GLU A 18 8.15 12.43 2.20
CA GLU A 18 7.88 13.50 3.15
C GLU A 18 6.52 14.14 2.86
N LEU A 19 5.54 13.84 3.72
CA LEU A 19 4.44 14.75 3.94
C LEU A 19 5.08 16.03 4.47
N HIS A 20 5.42 16.95 3.56
CA HIS A 20 5.56 18.35 3.91
C HIS A 20 4.27 18.72 4.65
N PRO A 21 4.38 19.08 5.94
CA PRO A 21 3.20 19.33 6.73
C PRO A 21 2.69 20.70 6.27
N HIS A 22 1.74 20.71 5.34
CA HIS A 22 0.66 21.67 5.48
C HIS A 22 -0.08 21.30 6.76
N ARG A 23 0.51 21.81 7.84
CA ARG A 23 0.05 21.82 9.21
C ARG A 23 -1.41 22.25 9.26
N THR A 24 -2.34 21.31 9.17
CA THR A 24 -3.32 21.20 10.24
C THR A 24 -2.60 20.53 11.39
N VAL A 25 -1.83 21.31 12.16
CA VAL A 25 -1.45 20.88 13.50
C VAL A 25 -2.77 20.72 14.23
N VAL A 26 -3.16 19.47 14.42
CA VAL A 26 -4.02 19.11 15.52
C VAL A 26 -3.30 19.62 16.76
N ASP A 27 -3.72 20.77 17.29
CA ASP A 27 -3.09 21.42 18.41
C ASP A 27 -3.32 20.57 19.66
N LEU A 28 -2.39 19.66 19.92
CA LEU A 28 -2.40 18.77 21.08
C LEU A 28 -2.42 19.56 22.41
N ARG A 29 -1.95 20.82 22.43
CA ARG A 29 -2.02 21.68 23.62
C ARG A 29 -3.44 22.19 23.84
N ARG A 30 -4.18 22.50 22.77
CA ARG A 30 -5.62 22.80 22.83
C ARG A 30 -6.46 21.57 23.14
N MET A 31 -6.00 20.38 22.75
CA MET A 31 -6.63 19.09 23.11
C MET A 31 -6.48 18.72 24.57
N HIS A 32 -5.30 18.91 25.17
CA HIS A 32 -5.10 18.68 26.61
C HIS A 32 -5.90 19.65 27.48
N ALA A 33 -6.10 20.90 27.04
CA ALA A 33 -6.84 21.90 27.81
C ALA A 33 -8.35 21.59 27.97
N ASN A 34 -8.93 20.75 27.09
CA ASN A 34 -10.34 20.38 27.09
C ASN A 34 -10.57 18.88 27.36
N TYR A 35 -9.58 18.17 27.92
CA TYR A 35 -9.70 16.74 28.22
C TYR A 35 -10.55 16.51 29.48
N GLY A 36 -11.83 16.86 29.38
CA GLY A 36 -12.90 16.36 30.22
C GLY A 36 -13.56 15.20 29.47
N LYS A 37 -13.75 14.07 30.14
CA LYS A 37 -14.51 12.92 29.63
C LYS A 37 -15.89 13.42 29.21
N HIS A 38 -16.10 13.65 27.90
CA HIS A 38 -17.34 14.27 27.44
C HIS A 38 -18.47 13.25 27.63
N VAL A 39 -19.37 13.54 28.56
CA VAL A 39 -20.50 12.66 28.86
C VAL A 39 -21.48 12.80 27.70
N LEU A 40 -21.84 11.66 27.10
CA LEU A 40 -22.84 11.60 26.04
C LEU A 40 -24.16 12.23 26.52
N ASP A 41 -24.82 12.99 25.66
CA ASP A 41 -26.08 13.64 26.02
C ASP A 41 -27.18 12.57 26.15
N PRO A 42 -27.76 12.34 27.35
CA PRO A 42 -28.76 11.31 27.54
C PRO A 42 -30.05 11.54 26.73
N ASN A 43 -30.28 12.76 26.23
CA ASN A 43 -31.45 13.10 25.43
C ASN A 43 -31.25 12.86 23.93
N LYS A 44 -30.03 12.54 23.48
CA LYS A 44 -29.74 12.30 22.07
C LYS A 44 -29.69 10.79 21.75
N PRO A 45 -30.31 10.34 20.65
CA PRO A 45 -30.15 8.97 20.17
C PRO A 45 -28.70 8.68 19.78
N ASN A 46 -28.31 7.40 19.84
CA ASN A 46 -26.95 6.95 19.55
C ASN A 46 -26.83 6.40 18.12
N ILE A 47 -25.75 6.78 17.43
CA ILE A 47 -25.26 6.14 16.23
C ILE A 47 -24.03 5.32 16.62
N THR A 48 -24.07 4.01 16.41
CA THR A 48 -22.96 3.13 16.79
C THR A 48 -22.18 2.68 15.55
N ILE A 49 -20.87 2.88 15.55
CA ILE A 49 -19.96 2.41 14.51
C ILE A 49 -19.11 1.23 15.02
N GLY A 50 -18.79 0.28 14.16
CA GLY A 50 -17.87 -0.82 14.46
C GLY A 50 -16.44 -0.42 14.15
N PHE A 51 -15.51 -0.65 15.07
CA PHE A 51 -14.07 -0.46 14.88
C PHE A 51 -13.32 -1.79 14.95
N LEU A 52 -12.52 -2.07 13.93
CA LEU A 52 -11.73 -3.30 13.80
C LEU A 52 -10.25 -2.91 13.65
N SER A 53 -9.39 -3.55 14.45
CA SER A 53 -7.93 -3.41 14.39
C SER A 53 -7.29 -4.60 15.09
N SER A 54 -6.04 -4.92 14.73
CA SER A 54 -5.21 -5.84 15.50
C SER A 54 -4.78 -5.19 16.81
N PHE A 55 -5.06 -5.80 17.95
CA PHE A 55 -4.61 -5.26 19.25
C PHE A 55 -3.14 -5.59 19.56
N LYS A 56 -2.37 -5.99 18.54
CA LYS A 56 -0.93 -6.28 18.61
C LYS A 56 -0.12 -5.19 17.93
N GLU A 57 1.11 -4.99 18.41
CA GLU A 57 2.10 -4.07 17.80
C GLU A 57 1.53 -2.66 17.49
N LEU A 58 1.61 -2.26 16.21
CA LEU A 58 1.20 -0.96 15.68
C LEU A 58 -0.30 -0.66 15.88
N GLY A 59 -1.15 -1.69 15.95
CA GLY A 59 -2.58 -1.48 16.10
C GLY A 59 -2.97 -0.93 17.47
N LYS A 60 -2.15 -1.16 18.52
CA LYS A 60 -2.32 -0.48 19.83
C LYS A 60 -2.20 1.03 19.71
N LEU A 61 -1.25 1.52 18.90
CA LEU A 61 -1.05 2.95 18.67
C LEU A 61 -2.25 3.55 17.94
N ILE A 62 -2.77 2.83 16.93
CA ILE A 62 -3.90 3.29 16.11
C ILE A 62 -5.21 3.28 16.90
N CYS A 63 -5.42 2.29 17.77
CA CYS A 63 -6.62 2.17 18.61
C CYS A 63 -6.84 3.40 19.51
N GLY A 64 -5.76 4.08 19.92
CA GLY A 64 -5.86 5.29 20.77
C GLY A 64 -6.50 6.49 20.08
N ALA A 65 -6.53 6.54 18.74
CA ALA A 65 -7.10 7.66 18.00
C ALA A 65 -8.63 7.67 17.99
N ILE A 66 -9.27 6.49 18.04
CA ILE A 66 -10.73 6.37 17.91
C ILE A 66 -11.50 6.99 19.08
N PRO A 67 -11.17 6.69 20.36
CA PRO A 67 -11.83 7.33 21.49
C PRO A 67 -11.76 8.86 21.41
N LEU A 68 -10.57 9.39 21.11
CA LEU A 68 -10.34 10.83 20.96
C LEU A 68 -11.18 11.43 19.83
N ALA A 69 -11.21 10.77 18.66
CA ALA A 69 -12.00 11.26 17.52
C ALA A 69 -13.51 11.28 17.83
N VAL A 70 -14.02 10.25 18.52
CA VAL A 70 -15.43 10.18 18.93
C VAL A 70 -15.77 11.27 19.94
N ASP A 71 -14.91 11.51 20.92
CA ASP A 71 -15.08 12.58 21.91
C ASP A 71 -15.11 13.96 21.22
N MET A 72 -14.22 14.21 20.26
CA MET A 72 -14.20 15.45 19.48
C MET A 72 -15.47 15.65 18.65
N VAL A 73 -15.96 14.60 17.99
CA VAL A 73 -17.19 14.67 17.18
C VAL A 73 -18.39 14.98 18.07
N ASN A 74 -18.47 14.37 19.25
CA ASN A 74 -19.57 14.61 20.19
C ASN A 74 -19.49 16.00 20.87
N ALA A 75 -18.28 16.55 21.04
CA ALA A 75 -18.08 17.88 21.60
C ALA A 75 -18.44 19.01 20.61
N ASP A 76 -18.36 18.76 19.30
CA ASP A 76 -18.74 19.74 18.27
C ASP A 76 -20.21 19.60 17.87
N SER A 77 -21.05 20.50 18.40
CA SER A 77 -22.49 20.54 18.10
C SER A 77 -22.82 20.83 16.63
N LYS A 78 -21.84 21.26 15.81
CA LYS A 78 -22.03 21.48 14.37
C LYS A 78 -21.96 20.20 13.54
N LEU A 79 -21.31 19.15 14.05
CA LEU A 79 -21.12 17.90 13.30
C LEU A 79 -22.32 16.95 13.46
N LEU A 80 -22.68 16.63 14.70
CA LEU A 80 -23.81 15.76 15.04
C LEU A 80 -24.74 16.47 16.05
N PRO A 81 -25.53 17.47 15.62
CA PRO A 81 -26.36 18.25 16.53
C PRO A 81 -27.40 17.38 17.26
N SER A 82 -27.96 16.38 16.58
CA SER A 82 -29.10 15.59 17.04
C SER A 82 -28.76 14.18 17.53
N HIS A 83 -27.50 13.75 17.47
CA HIS A 83 -27.11 12.38 17.78
C HIS A 83 -25.82 12.34 18.60
N ASN A 84 -25.64 11.26 19.35
CA ASN A 84 -24.35 10.87 19.91
C ASN A 84 -23.69 9.84 19.00
N LEU A 85 -22.40 9.99 18.74
CA LEU A 85 -21.58 8.96 18.13
C LEU A 85 -21.04 8.03 19.23
N LYS A 86 -21.21 6.72 19.04
CA LYS A 86 -20.62 5.65 19.84
C LYS A 86 -19.82 4.73 18.94
N PHE A 87 -18.90 3.98 19.52
CA PHE A 87 -18.22 2.91 18.81
C PHE A 87 -18.15 1.65 19.68
N ILE A 88 -18.12 0.51 19.02
CA ILE A 88 -17.72 -0.77 19.61
C ILE A 88 -16.46 -1.25 18.91
N ALA A 89 -15.52 -1.85 19.64
CA ALA A 89 -14.24 -2.28 19.09
C ALA A 89 -14.04 -3.78 19.26
N TYR A 90 -13.57 -4.45 18.22
CA TYR A 90 -13.10 -5.84 18.28
C TYR A 90 -11.71 -5.98 17.70
N ASP A 91 -10.95 -6.90 18.30
CA ASP A 91 -9.70 -7.38 17.72
C ASP A 91 -10.02 -8.15 16.42
N SER A 92 -9.41 -7.72 15.32
CA SER A 92 -9.57 -8.36 14.01
C SER A 92 -8.85 -9.72 13.94
N GLY A 93 -7.95 -10.02 14.87
CA GLY A 93 -7.17 -11.25 14.92
C GLY A 93 -6.03 -11.29 13.90
N GLU A 94 -5.56 -12.50 13.60
CA GLU A 94 -4.49 -12.73 12.63
C GLU A 94 -4.99 -12.54 11.18
N PRO A 95 -4.14 -12.05 10.26
CA PRO A 95 -4.49 -11.91 8.86
C PRO A 95 -4.84 -13.25 8.21
N ASN A 96 -5.62 -13.21 7.12
CA ASN A 96 -6.05 -14.39 6.36
C ASN A 96 -6.87 -15.42 7.16
N THR A 97 -7.57 -14.99 8.20
CA THR A 97 -8.49 -15.82 8.97
C THR A 97 -9.93 -15.32 8.84
N ALA A 98 -10.91 -16.16 9.15
CA ALA A 98 -12.33 -15.75 9.16
C ALA A 98 -12.72 -14.92 10.40
N VAL A 99 -11.76 -14.62 11.29
CA VAL A 99 -12.01 -13.95 12.57
C VAL A 99 -12.61 -12.57 12.37
N THR A 100 -12.03 -11.77 11.47
CA THR A 100 -12.53 -10.41 11.21
C THR A 100 -13.97 -10.41 10.69
N ILE A 101 -14.30 -11.30 9.74
CA ILE A 101 -15.66 -11.42 9.20
C ILE A 101 -16.63 -11.86 10.31
N LYS A 102 -16.23 -12.83 11.15
CA LYS A 102 -17.04 -13.25 12.31
C LYS A 102 -17.32 -12.06 13.24
N LYS A 103 -16.34 -11.20 13.50
CA LYS A 103 -16.51 -9.98 14.31
C LYS A 103 -17.40 -8.95 13.63
N MET A 104 -17.26 -8.74 12.33
CA MET A 104 -18.16 -7.88 11.56
C MET A 104 -19.62 -8.35 11.64
N THR A 105 -19.86 -9.67 11.55
CA THR A 105 -21.21 -10.24 11.72
C THR A 105 -21.76 -9.97 13.11
N GLN A 106 -20.96 -10.18 14.17
CA GLN A 106 -21.35 -9.87 15.55
C GLN A 106 -21.70 -8.39 15.73
N MET A 107 -20.86 -7.48 15.24
CA MET A 107 -21.12 -6.05 15.31
C MET A 107 -22.40 -5.64 14.56
N LYS A 108 -22.66 -6.26 13.40
CA LYS A 108 -23.88 -6.03 12.64
C LYS A 108 -25.12 -6.47 13.43
N GLU A 109 -25.06 -7.60 14.11
CA GLU A 109 -26.13 -8.07 15.01
C GLU A 109 -26.31 -7.14 16.23
N GLU A 110 -25.23 -6.52 16.71
CA GLU A 110 -25.25 -5.48 17.76
C GLU A 110 -25.75 -4.11 17.27
N GLY A 111 -26.11 -3.98 15.99
CA GLY A 111 -26.74 -2.78 15.44
C GLY A 111 -25.77 -1.67 15.03
N VAL A 112 -24.51 -1.98 14.71
CA VAL A 112 -23.63 -0.96 14.10
C VAL A 112 -24.12 -0.56 12.71
N VAL A 113 -23.90 0.69 12.33
CA VAL A 113 -24.35 1.23 11.04
C VAL A 113 -23.23 1.34 9.99
N ALA A 114 -21.97 1.26 10.41
CA ALA A 114 -20.80 1.34 9.54
C ALA A 114 -19.57 0.73 10.22
N PHE A 115 -18.54 0.45 9.43
CA PHE A 115 -17.27 -0.13 9.89
C PHE A 115 -16.09 0.81 9.64
N ILE A 116 -15.16 0.87 10.59
CA ILE A 116 -13.83 1.45 10.44
C ILE A 116 -12.79 0.35 10.66
N GLY A 117 -11.84 0.20 9.73
CA GLY A 117 -10.87 -0.90 9.70
C GLY A 117 -11.29 -2.06 8.79
N PRO A 118 -10.58 -3.22 8.82
CA PRO A 118 -9.44 -3.51 9.67
C PRO A 118 -8.11 -2.99 9.05
N ASP A 119 -6.99 -3.39 9.64
CA ASP A 119 -5.64 -2.89 9.41
C ASP A 119 -4.69 -3.83 8.65
N HIS A 120 -5.13 -5.05 8.32
CA HIS A 120 -4.28 -6.06 7.64
C HIS A 120 -4.95 -6.76 6.44
N SER A 121 -6.27 -6.92 6.46
CA SER A 121 -7.08 -7.44 5.35
C SER A 121 -8.13 -6.40 4.94
N CYS A 122 -8.67 -6.50 3.74
CA CYS A 122 -9.75 -5.58 3.34
C CYS A 122 -10.61 -6.09 2.20
N VAL A 123 -10.10 -6.97 1.32
CA VAL A 123 -10.86 -7.42 0.14
C VAL A 123 -12.12 -8.17 0.57
N SER A 124 -11.98 -9.22 1.39
CA SER A 124 -13.11 -10.04 1.83
C SER A 124 -14.07 -9.25 2.72
N GLU A 125 -13.52 -8.42 3.60
CA GLU A 125 -14.29 -7.57 4.51
C GLU A 125 -15.09 -6.51 3.76
N ALA A 126 -14.48 -5.86 2.76
CA ALA A 126 -15.16 -4.90 1.90
C ALA A 126 -16.25 -5.55 1.06
N LEU A 127 -16.02 -6.78 0.57
CA LEU A 127 -17.02 -7.53 -0.16
C LEU A 127 -18.24 -7.84 0.71
N VAL A 128 -18.00 -8.28 1.95
CA VAL A 128 -19.06 -8.55 2.93
C VAL A 128 -19.81 -7.26 3.29
N ALA A 129 -19.10 -6.15 3.53
CA ALA A 129 -19.72 -4.85 3.81
C ALA A 129 -20.60 -4.36 2.64
N ALA A 130 -20.12 -4.53 1.39
CA ALA A 130 -20.89 -4.21 0.19
C ALA A 130 -22.15 -5.09 0.06
N ALA A 131 -22.04 -6.39 0.36
CA ALA A 131 -23.18 -7.31 0.36
C ALA A 131 -24.25 -6.92 1.40
N TRP A 132 -23.86 -6.33 2.52
CA TRP A 132 -24.78 -5.79 3.52
C TRP A 132 -25.25 -4.36 3.25
N ASN A 133 -24.76 -3.72 2.17
CA ASN A 133 -24.97 -2.31 1.90
C ASN A 133 -24.56 -1.40 3.08
N MET A 134 -23.46 -1.76 3.75
CA MET A 134 -22.94 -1.02 4.91
C MET A 134 -21.65 -0.27 4.54
N PRO A 135 -21.52 1.01 4.90
CA PRO A 135 -20.29 1.76 4.69
C PRO A 135 -19.12 1.15 5.45
N MET A 136 -17.96 1.06 4.78
CA MET A 136 -16.73 0.60 5.39
C MET A 136 -15.56 1.50 5.00
N ILE A 137 -14.82 2.00 5.99
CA ILE A 137 -13.65 2.87 5.79
C ILE A 137 -12.43 2.22 6.40
N THR A 138 -11.37 1.99 5.64
CA THR A 138 -10.10 1.45 6.17
C THR A 138 -8.95 2.44 6.03
N TYR A 139 -8.08 2.43 7.03
CA TYR A 139 -6.93 3.32 7.15
C TYR A 139 -5.61 2.65 6.74
N LYS A 140 -5.60 1.36 6.40
CA LYS A 140 -4.36 0.61 6.11
C LYS A 140 -4.46 -0.41 4.97
N CYS A 141 -5.48 -0.29 4.12
CA CYS A 141 -5.64 -1.14 2.94
C CYS A 141 -5.08 -0.47 1.68
N SER A 142 -4.00 -1.01 1.10
CA SER A 142 -3.42 -0.55 -0.16
C SER A 142 -3.81 -1.38 -1.39
N ASP A 143 -4.54 -2.49 -1.22
CA ASP A 143 -4.90 -3.39 -2.32
C ASP A 143 -5.65 -2.64 -3.44
N SER A 144 -5.25 -2.80 -4.69
CA SER A 144 -5.92 -2.13 -5.82
C SER A 144 -7.30 -2.70 -6.12
N LYS A 145 -7.57 -3.98 -5.79
CA LYS A 145 -8.84 -4.69 -6.11
C LYS A 145 -10.05 -3.97 -5.52
N VAL A 146 -9.96 -3.48 -4.29
CA VAL A 146 -11.04 -2.75 -3.60
C VAL A 146 -11.36 -1.36 -4.20
N SER A 147 -10.67 -0.97 -5.27
CA SER A 147 -10.99 0.25 -6.02
C SER A 147 -12.14 0.06 -7.00
N GLU A 148 -12.50 -1.18 -7.34
CA GLU A 148 -13.59 -1.49 -8.28
C GLU A 148 -14.95 -1.21 -7.63
N LYS A 149 -15.57 -0.08 -7.94
CA LYS A 149 -16.81 0.39 -7.27
C LYS A 149 -18.06 -0.35 -7.70
N THR A 150 -18.02 -1.09 -8.81
CA THR A 150 -19.11 -1.99 -9.17
C THR A 150 -19.21 -3.18 -8.23
N ILE A 151 -18.09 -3.60 -7.61
CA ILE A 151 -18.02 -4.72 -6.66
C ILE A 151 -18.00 -4.20 -5.20
N PHE A 152 -17.16 -3.20 -4.93
CA PHE A 152 -16.92 -2.65 -3.59
C PHE A 152 -17.60 -1.28 -3.44
N SER A 153 -18.92 -1.27 -3.59
CA SER A 153 -19.75 -0.06 -3.70
C SER A 153 -19.76 0.80 -2.43
N THR A 154 -19.66 0.20 -1.24
CA THR A 154 -19.73 0.90 0.06
C THR A 154 -18.37 1.13 0.71
N PHE A 155 -17.29 0.79 0.00
CA PHE A 155 -15.93 0.84 0.54
C PHE A 155 -15.26 2.20 0.29
N ALA A 156 -14.56 2.71 1.29
CA ALA A 156 -13.65 3.84 1.17
C ALA A 156 -12.35 3.59 1.96
N ARG A 157 -11.31 4.38 1.67
CA ARG A 157 -10.02 4.28 2.37
C ARG A 157 -9.28 5.60 2.40
N THR A 158 -8.45 5.78 3.41
CA THR A 158 -7.56 6.94 3.54
C THR A 158 -6.15 6.67 3.00
N LEU A 159 -5.69 5.41 3.01
CA LEU A 159 -4.42 5.01 2.42
C LEU A 159 -4.54 4.92 0.88
N PRO A 160 -3.60 5.48 0.10
CA PRO A 160 -3.67 5.39 -1.36
C PRO A 160 -3.49 3.94 -1.86
N PRO A 161 -4.11 3.57 -2.99
CA PRO A 161 -3.86 2.30 -3.66
C PRO A 161 -2.38 2.11 -4.02
N SER A 162 -1.87 0.87 -3.95
CA SER A 162 -0.53 0.51 -4.44
C SER A 162 -0.33 0.92 -5.92
N SER A 163 -1.37 0.82 -6.73
CA SER A 163 -1.36 1.25 -8.13
C SER A 163 -1.07 2.74 -8.33
N LYS A 164 -1.33 3.60 -7.34
CA LYS A 164 -0.95 5.03 -7.41
C LYS A 164 0.55 5.22 -7.22
N VAL A 165 1.15 4.48 -6.30
CA VAL A 165 2.60 4.47 -6.06
C VAL A 165 3.32 3.95 -7.31
N SER A 166 2.85 2.83 -7.85
CA SER A 166 3.44 2.23 -9.06
C SER A 166 3.35 3.14 -10.28
N LYS A 167 2.31 4.00 -10.40
CA LYS A 167 2.22 4.99 -11.49
C LYS A 167 3.35 6.02 -11.45
N SER A 168 3.72 6.49 -10.26
CA SER A 168 4.85 7.43 -10.11
C SER A 168 6.16 6.79 -10.53
N LEU A 169 6.37 5.51 -10.18
CA LEU A 169 7.54 4.76 -10.63
C LEU A 169 7.55 4.59 -12.15
N ILE A 170 6.43 4.22 -12.76
CA ILE A 170 6.34 4.08 -14.23
C ILE A 170 6.64 5.41 -14.94
N ALA A 171 6.17 6.54 -14.40
CA ALA A 171 6.49 7.86 -14.97
C ALA A 171 8.00 8.14 -14.93
N LEU A 172 8.66 7.81 -13.82
CA LEU A 172 10.11 7.93 -13.68
C LEU A 172 10.85 7.03 -14.68
N LEU A 173 10.47 5.76 -14.78
CA LEU A 173 11.10 4.81 -15.71
C LEU A 173 10.99 5.27 -17.17
N LYS A 174 9.86 5.90 -17.53
CA LYS A 174 9.66 6.48 -18.86
C LYS A 174 10.56 7.69 -19.10
N ASP A 175 10.70 8.58 -18.12
CA ASP A 175 11.54 9.78 -18.21
C ASP A 175 13.01 9.43 -18.48
N PHE A 176 13.48 8.33 -17.87
CA PHE A 176 14.85 7.82 -18.05
C PHE A 176 15.01 6.78 -19.16
N GLU A 177 13.95 6.50 -19.93
CA GLU A 177 13.93 5.48 -21.00
C GLU A 177 14.34 4.07 -20.53
N TRP A 178 14.03 3.72 -19.27
CA TRP A 178 14.30 2.41 -18.68
C TRP A 178 13.15 1.45 -18.96
N ASN A 179 13.34 0.59 -19.96
CA ASN A 179 12.31 -0.33 -20.46
C ASN A 179 12.50 -1.80 -20.01
N GLN A 180 13.53 -2.09 -19.23
CA GLN A 180 13.88 -3.44 -18.78
C GLN A 180 14.18 -3.45 -17.28
N LEU A 181 13.42 -4.24 -16.52
CA LEU A 181 13.48 -4.26 -15.06
C LEU A 181 13.66 -5.67 -14.50
N VAL A 182 14.31 -5.74 -13.33
CA VAL A 182 14.28 -6.90 -12.45
C VAL A 182 13.66 -6.46 -11.12
N LEU A 183 12.69 -7.24 -10.63
CA LEU A 183 12.01 -6.95 -9.37
C LEU A 183 12.58 -7.80 -8.24
N LEU A 184 12.90 -7.15 -7.12
CA LEU A 184 13.20 -7.79 -5.85
C LEU A 184 12.08 -7.47 -4.86
N VAL A 185 11.35 -8.49 -4.46
CA VAL A 185 10.14 -8.35 -3.64
C VAL A 185 10.34 -9.15 -2.38
N SER A 186 10.06 -8.63 -1.18
CA SER A 186 10.07 -9.52 -0.03
C SER A 186 8.86 -10.46 -0.07
N ASP A 187 8.99 -11.60 0.59
CA ASP A 187 7.96 -12.63 0.70
C ASP A 187 6.89 -12.21 1.72
N ASN A 188 6.44 -10.97 1.64
CA ASN A 188 5.35 -10.44 2.44
C ASN A 188 4.14 -10.13 1.55
N PRO A 189 2.90 -10.38 2.03
CA PRO A 189 1.71 -10.21 1.20
C PRO A 189 1.50 -8.79 0.67
N SER A 190 1.90 -7.76 1.43
CA SER A 190 1.69 -6.36 1.06
C SER A 190 2.58 -5.93 -0.11
N GLU A 191 3.85 -6.36 -0.12
CA GLU A 191 4.82 -6.09 -1.17
C GLU A 191 4.52 -6.90 -2.43
N LYS A 192 4.05 -8.14 -2.29
CA LYS A 192 3.54 -8.93 -3.42
C LYS A 192 2.41 -8.20 -4.15
N GLN A 193 1.46 -7.61 -3.41
CA GLN A 193 0.38 -6.81 -4.02
C GLN A 193 0.90 -5.56 -4.75
N ILE A 194 1.96 -4.91 -4.23
CA ILE A 194 2.59 -3.77 -4.91
C ILE A 194 3.31 -4.24 -6.18
N ALA A 195 4.02 -5.36 -6.12
CA ALA A 195 4.69 -5.97 -7.26
C ALA A 195 3.70 -6.34 -8.37
N GLU A 196 2.58 -6.99 -8.03
CA GLU A 196 1.50 -7.30 -8.97
C GLU A 196 0.97 -6.03 -9.68
N ALA A 197 0.70 -4.97 -8.91
CA ALA A 197 0.24 -3.70 -9.46
C ALA A 197 1.30 -3.05 -10.38
N LEU A 198 2.59 -3.14 -10.03
CA LEU A 198 3.68 -2.64 -10.86
C LEU A 198 3.84 -3.44 -12.15
N ILE A 199 3.83 -4.77 -12.08
CA ILE A 199 3.93 -5.66 -13.25
C ILE A 199 2.82 -5.35 -14.25
N HIS A 200 1.58 -5.23 -13.79
CA HIS A 200 0.45 -4.91 -14.64
C HIS A 200 0.60 -3.52 -15.31
N LEU A 201 1.08 -2.53 -14.55
CA LEU A 201 1.31 -1.19 -15.11
C LEU A 201 2.51 -1.14 -16.06
N ALA A 202 3.58 -1.90 -15.80
CA ALA A 202 4.75 -2.01 -16.68
C ALA A 202 4.35 -2.57 -18.05
N GLN A 203 3.59 -3.67 -18.06
CA GLN A 203 3.05 -4.27 -19.29
C GLN A 203 2.22 -3.28 -20.11
N LYS A 204 1.37 -2.50 -19.45
CA LYS A 204 0.54 -1.48 -20.11
C LYS A 204 1.35 -0.30 -20.69
N ASN A 205 2.61 -0.15 -20.28
CA ASN A 205 3.47 0.97 -20.60
C ASN A 205 4.73 0.56 -21.39
N ASP A 206 4.71 -0.63 -21.99
CA ASP A 206 5.80 -1.18 -22.82
C ASP A 206 7.14 -1.34 -22.06
N ILE A 207 7.06 -1.58 -20.75
CA ILE A 207 8.21 -1.89 -19.89
C ILE A 207 8.21 -3.38 -19.58
N THR A 208 9.31 -4.05 -19.87
CA THR A 208 9.50 -5.48 -19.68
C THR A 208 10.05 -5.79 -18.29
N ILE A 209 9.32 -6.60 -17.53
CA ILE A 209 9.86 -7.25 -16.33
C ILE A 209 10.54 -8.54 -16.76
N ILE A 210 11.86 -8.60 -16.64
CA ILE A 210 12.67 -9.76 -17.06
C ILE A 210 12.51 -10.89 -16.08
N GLU A 211 12.56 -10.57 -14.78
CA GLU A 211 12.55 -11.56 -13.71
C GLU A 211 12.06 -10.92 -12.42
N THR A 212 11.47 -11.74 -11.54
CA THR A 212 11.01 -11.33 -10.22
C THR A 212 11.55 -12.33 -9.21
N PHE A 213 12.27 -11.83 -8.21
CA PHE A 213 12.81 -12.63 -7.12
C PHE A 213 12.09 -12.31 -5.82
N TYR A 214 11.79 -13.36 -5.04
CA TYR A 214 11.20 -13.23 -3.72
C TYR A 214 12.26 -13.45 -2.63
N LEU A 215 12.36 -12.50 -1.71
CA LEU A 215 13.32 -12.51 -0.61
C LEU A 215 12.61 -12.83 0.70
N PRO A 216 13.15 -13.70 1.58
CA PRO A 216 12.54 -13.93 2.89
C PRO A 216 12.52 -12.62 3.69
N GLY A 217 11.50 -12.40 4.53
CA GLY A 217 11.31 -11.13 5.25
C GLY A 217 12.48 -10.71 6.17
N ASP A 218 13.37 -11.64 6.52
CA ASP A 218 14.56 -11.43 7.35
C ASP A 218 15.87 -11.30 6.55
N TYR A 219 15.79 -11.11 5.22
CA TYR A 219 16.94 -11.05 4.29
C TYR A 219 18.03 -10.02 4.64
N LEU A 220 17.70 -9.00 5.45
CA LEU A 220 18.65 -7.99 5.95
C LEU A 220 19.35 -8.41 7.25
N THR A 221 18.76 -9.33 8.00
CA THR A 221 19.18 -9.71 9.37
C THR A 221 19.77 -11.10 9.49
N LYS A 222 19.43 -12.01 8.56
CA LYS A 222 20.06 -13.33 8.42
C LYS A 222 21.05 -13.36 7.26
N ASP A 223 21.81 -14.45 7.20
CA ASP A 223 22.82 -14.70 6.16
C ASP A 223 22.31 -14.31 4.76
N ASN A 224 22.95 -13.30 4.17
CA ASN A 224 22.52 -12.65 2.94
C ASN A 224 22.92 -13.43 1.68
N THR A 225 23.21 -14.72 1.83
CA THR A 225 23.62 -15.62 0.74
C THR A 225 22.62 -15.60 -0.40
N THR A 226 21.31 -15.66 -0.11
CA THR A 226 20.25 -15.57 -1.13
C THR A 226 20.29 -14.25 -1.89
N LEU A 227 20.46 -13.11 -1.20
CA LEU A 227 20.56 -11.81 -1.85
C LEU A 227 21.82 -11.70 -2.71
N LYS A 228 22.97 -12.19 -2.20
CA LYS A 228 24.24 -12.23 -2.93
C LYS A 228 24.14 -13.09 -4.19
N GLU A 229 23.49 -14.25 -4.12
CA GLU A 229 23.26 -15.12 -5.27
C GLU A 229 22.41 -14.42 -6.33
N ILE A 230 21.31 -13.79 -5.93
CA ILE A 230 20.44 -13.03 -6.84
C ILE A 230 21.22 -11.88 -7.50
N VAL A 231 22.01 -11.12 -6.73
CA VAL A 231 22.86 -10.06 -7.28
C VAL A 231 23.88 -10.62 -8.27
N MET A 232 24.53 -11.74 -7.97
CA MET A 232 25.49 -12.37 -8.88
C MET A 232 24.84 -12.91 -10.16
N GLN A 233 23.63 -13.46 -10.07
CA GLN A 233 22.88 -13.95 -11.23
C GLN A 233 22.41 -12.80 -12.13
N THR A 234 21.85 -11.76 -11.52
CA THR A 234 21.36 -10.57 -12.24
C THR A 234 22.52 -9.79 -12.87
N TYR A 235 23.67 -9.68 -12.20
CA TYR A 235 24.87 -9.01 -12.73
C TYR A 235 25.39 -9.66 -14.03
N LYS A 236 25.38 -11.00 -14.13
CA LYS A 236 25.82 -11.69 -15.35
C LYS A 236 24.89 -11.40 -16.53
N ARG A 237 23.57 -11.51 -16.33
CA ARG A 237 22.58 -11.32 -17.39
C ARG A 237 22.46 -9.88 -17.87
N THR A 238 22.53 -8.91 -16.97
CA THR A 238 22.43 -7.48 -17.32
C THR A 238 23.58 -7.01 -18.20
N ARG A 239 24.76 -7.66 -18.14
CA ARG A 239 25.89 -7.39 -19.06
C ARG A 239 25.97 -8.29 -20.29
N GLU A 240 25.46 -9.53 -20.24
CA GLU A 240 25.43 -10.42 -21.42
C GLU A 240 24.61 -9.79 -22.58
N PHE A 241 23.60 -8.97 -22.28
CA PHE A 241 22.86 -8.23 -23.31
C PHE A 241 23.62 -7.02 -23.89
N GLU A 242 24.55 -6.39 -23.17
CA GLU A 242 25.47 -5.41 -23.79
C GLU A 242 26.43 -6.09 -24.76
N ALA A 243 26.86 -7.33 -24.45
CA ALA A 243 27.75 -8.10 -25.32
C ALA A 243 27.04 -8.65 -26.57
N ALA A 244 25.74 -8.94 -26.51
CA ALA A 244 24.97 -9.49 -27.63
C ALA A 244 24.71 -8.49 -28.78
N TRP A 245 24.91 -7.19 -28.56
CA TRP A 245 24.76 -6.15 -29.60
C TRP A 245 26.06 -5.78 -30.32
N LEU A 246 27.19 -6.37 -29.95
CA LEU A 246 28.44 -6.24 -30.71
C LEU A 246 28.46 -7.27 -31.86
N VAL A 247 27.56 -7.11 -32.83
CA VAL A 247 27.72 -7.73 -34.15
C VAL A 247 28.99 -7.13 -34.77
N PRO A 248 29.97 -7.92 -35.24
CA PRO A 248 31.17 -7.37 -35.84
C PRO A 248 30.80 -6.59 -37.10
N ILE A 249 31.09 -5.29 -37.07
CA ILE A 249 31.03 -4.41 -38.24
C ILE A 249 31.96 -5.02 -39.30
N PRO A 250 31.50 -5.31 -40.53
CA PRO A 250 32.39 -5.72 -41.59
C PRO A 250 33.27 -4.54 -41.96
N THR A 251 34.58 -4.70 -41.80
CA THR A 251 35.57 -3.70 -42.20
C THR A 251 35.45 -3.43 -43.70
N PRO A 252 35.37 -2.16 -44.15
CA PRO A 252 35.28 -1.85 -45.56
C PRO A 252 36.66 -1.80 -46.22
N PHE A 253 36.74 -2.40 -47.40
CA PHE A 253 37.60 -2.03 -48.53
C PHE A 253 39.12 -1.97 -48.30
N SER A 254 39.80 -3.03 -48.74
CA SER A 254 41.15 -2.91 -49.32
C SER A 254 41.03 -2.31 -50.73
N LEU A 255 41.57 -1.10 -50.91
CA LEU A 255 41.96 -0.56 -52.22
C LEU A 255 43.49 -0.50 -52.29
N PRO A 256 44.09 -0.77 -53.47
CA PRO A 256 45.53 -0.94 -53.62
C PRO A 256 46.26 0.40 -53.70
N CYS A 257 47.41 0.50 -53.01
CA CYS A 257 48.34 1.61 -53.19
C CYS A 257 48.92 1.60 -54.60
N CYS A 258 48.76 2.72 -55.32
CA CYS A 258 49.50 3.04 -56.54
C CYS A 258 50.37 4.28 -56.33
N CYS A 259 51.57 4.20 -56.92
CA CYS A 259 52.50 5.25 -57.34
C CYS A 259 53.51 5.85 -56.35
N HIS A 260 54.74 5.33 -56.47
CA HIS A 260 55.96 6.03 -56.91
C HIS A 260 56.25 7.46 -56.43
N SER A 261 57.42 7.59 -55.80
CA SER A 261 58.60 8.27 -56.38
C SER A 261 59.86 7.60 -55.86
#